data_AF-X0YMQ0-F1
#
_entry.id   AF-X0YMQ0-F1
#
_cell.length_a   1.000
_cell.length_b   1.000
_cell.length_c   1.000
_cell.angle_alpha   90.00
_cell.angle_beta   90.00
_cell.angle_gamma   90.00
#
_symmetry.space_group_name_H-M   'P 1'
#
loop_
_entity.id
_entity.type
_entity.pdbx_description
1 polymer ?
#
loop_
_entity_poly.entity_id
_entity_poly.type
_entity_poly.pdbx_seq_one_letter_code
_entity_poly.pdbx_strand_id
1 'polypeptide(L)'
;PFYAEKGGQIGDKGVITSTSKNNLLVEILNTQAPIEGLIAHFAEINKGEIKVGEEVLARVDLLRRKAIARNHTATHLLHRALRDVLGGHVKQSGSAVNNHHL
;
A
#
# COMPACT_ATOMS: atom_id res chain seq x y z
N PRO A 1 -0.41 -0.12 11.51
CA PRO A 1 0.26 -1.13 10.64
C PRO A 1 0.19 -0.74 9.15
N PHE A 2 1.26 -1.00 8.40
CA PHE A 2 1.32 -0.89 6.93
C PHE A 2 0.70 -2.14 6.30
N TYR A 3 0.02 -1.99 5.15
CA TYR A 3 -0.50 -3.10 4.37
C TYR A 3 0.36 -3.29 3.12
N ALA A 4 0.70 -4.55 2.91
CA ALA A 4 1.37 -5.00 1.71
C ALA A 4 0.44 -4.98 0.50
N GLU A 5 1.03 -4.79 -0.68
CA GLU A 5 0.37 -4.96 -1.96
C GLU A 5 -0.36 -6.32 -2.05
N LYS A 6 -1.64 -6.30 -2.45
CA LYS A 6 -2.44 -7.52 -2.65
C LYS A 6 -3.53 -7.28 -3.69
N GLY A 7 -3.73 -8.23 -4.61
CA GLY A 7 -4.86 -8.21 -5.55
C GLY A 7 -4.89 -7.00 -6.51
N GLY A 8 -3.73 -6.45 -6.88
CA GLY A 8 -3.63 -5.27 -7.76
C GLY A 8 -3.69 -3.92 -7.03
N GLN A 9 -3.76 -3.92 -5.70
CA GLN A 9 -3.73 -2.72 -4.86
C GLN A 9 -2.31 -2.41 -4.39
N ILE A 10 -1.76 -1.25 -4.79
CA ILE A 10 -0.41 -0.81 -4.37
C ILE A 10 -0.27 -0.78 -2.85
N GLY A 11 0.87 -1.25 -2.33
CA GLY A 11 1.22 -1.25 -0.92
C GLY A 11 1.28 0.15 -0.30
N ASP A 12 1.17 0.19 1.02
CA ASP A 12 1.22 1.45 1.76
C ASP A 12 2.60 2.12 1.71
N LYS A 13 2.55 3.45 1.79
CA LYS A 13 3.71 4.33 1.97
C LYS A 13 3.58 5.11 3.26
N GLY A 14 4.68 5.66 3.75
CA GLY A 14 4.69 6.39 5.01
C GLY A 14 6.10 6.62 5.53
N VAL A 15 6.22 6.84 6.83
CA VAL A 15 7.49 7.10 7.49
C VAL A 15 7.64 6.28 8.75
N ILE A 16 8.86 5.84 9.03
CA ILE A 16 9.28 5.28 10.29
C ILE A 16 10.25 6.27 10.94
N THR A 17 9.96 6.63 12.19
CA THR A 17 10.79 7.52 12.99
C THR A 17 11.17 6.85 14.29
N SER A 18 12.35 7.13 14.82
CA SER A 18 12.73 6.61 16.14
C SER A 18 11.93 7.26 17.26
N THR A 19 11.72 6.51 18.34
CA THR A 19 11.21 7.00 19.61
C THR A 19 12.33 7.60 20.49
N SER A 20 13.58 7.40 20.10
CA SER A 20 14.80 7.87 20.79
C SER A 20 15.51 9.02 20.05
N LYS A 21 16.56 9.57 20.65
CA LYS A 21 17.30 10.75 20.15
C LYS A 21 18.18 10.50 18.91
N ASN A 22 18.10 9.35 18.25
CA ASN A 22 18.95 9.05 17.07
C ASN A 22 18.52 9.78 15.78
N ASN A 23 17.45 10.59 15.82
CA ASN A 23 16.90 11.33 14.68
C ASN A 23 16.62 10.46 13.44
N LEU A 24 16.34 9.16 13.63
CA LEU A 24 16.01 8.25 12.55
C LEU A 24 14.79 8.74 11.78
N LEU A 25 14.95 8.84 10.47
CA LEU A 25 13.88 9.08 9.53
C LEU A 25 14.04 8.11 8.35
N VAL A 26 13.12 7.18 8.26
CA VAL A 26 13.04 6.19 7.19
C VAL A 26 11.76 6.45 6.40
N GLU A 27 11.90 6.65 5.10
CA GLU A 27 10.77 6.80 4.18
C GLU A 27 10.40 5.45 3.59
N ILE A 28 9.16 5.01 3.80
CA ILE A 28 8.62 3.78 3.23
C ILE A 28 8.08 4.09 1.83
N LEU A 29 8.78 3.58 0.82
CA LEU A 29 8.46 3.78 -0.59
C LEU A 29 7.46 2.75 -1.12
N ASN A 30 7.48 1.53 -0.58
CA ASN A 30 6.52 0.47 -0.89
C ASN A 30 6.45 -0.56 0.24
N THR A 31 5.33 -1.26 0.34
CA THR A 31 5.15 -2.37 1.26
C THR A 31 4.67 -3.60 0.48
N GLN A 32 5.34 -4.74 0.63
CA GLN A 32 5.03 -5.98 -0.08
C GLN A 32 4.93 -7.18 0.87
N ALA A 33 4.28 -8.24 0.43
CA ALA A 33 4.18 -9.51 1.14
C ALA A 33 4.70 -10.63 0.24
N PRO A 34 6.03 -10.80 0.15
CA PRO A 34 6.64 -11.78 -0.76
C PRO A 34 6.27 -13.23 -0.40
N ILE A 35 5.99 -13.47 0.88
CA ILE A 35 5.43 -14.72 1.40
C ILE A 35 4.29 -14.39 2.37
N GLU A 36 3.39 -15.34 2.58
CA GLU A 36 2.27 -15.17 3.50
C GLU A 36 2.74 -14.90 4.93
N GLY A 37 2.15 -13.89 5.58
CA GLY A 37 2.49 -13.51 6.95
C GLY A 37 3.73 -12.61 7.11
N LEU A 38 4.53 -12.40 6.05
CA LEU A 38 5.69 -11.49 6.09
C LEU A 38 5.38 -10.17 5.39
N ILE A 39 5.62 -9.05 6.08
CA ILE A 39 5.50 -7.70 5.51
C ILE A 39 6.91 -7.13 5.31
N ALA A 40 7.31 -6.97 4.05
CA ALA A 40 8.55 -6.35 3.64
C ALA A 40 8.32 -4.85 3.32
N HIS A 41 9.15 -3.98 3.92
CA HIS A 41 9.11 -2.54 3.66
C HIS A 41 10.32 -2.18 2.78
N PHE A 42 10.04 -1.66 1.58
CA PHE A 42 11.06 -1.05 0.73
C PHE A 42 11.18 0.41 1.13
N ALA A 43 12.37 0.81 1.55
CA ALA A 43 12.54 2.07 2.25
C ALA A 43 13.90 2.70 2.00
N GLU A 44 13.95 4.02 2.13
CA GLU A 44 15.18 4.81 2.13
C GLU A 44 15.40 5.42 3.51
N ILE A 45 16.64 5.33 4.00
CA ILE A 45 17.03 5.95 5.27
C ILE A 45 17.50 7.37 4.95
N ASN A 46 16.65 8.34 5.24
CA ASN A 46 16.95 9.75 4.99
C ASN A 46 17.84 10.34 6.09
N LYS A 47 17.74 9.84 7.33
CA LYS A 47 18.56 10.25 8.48
C LYS A 47 18.74 9.11 9.48
N GLY A 48 19.89 9.10 10.15
CA GLY A 48 20.21 8.16 11.22
C GLY A 48 20.51 6.75 10.72
N GLU A 49 20.44 5.79 11.63
CA GLU A 49 20.60 4.36 11.36
C GLU A 49 19.47 3.60 12.03
N ILE A 50 19.04 2.49 11.42
CA ILE A 50 18.05 1.57 11.99
C ILE A 50 18.73 0.26 12.37
N LYS A 51 18.41 -0.27 13.56
CA LYS A 51 18.93 -1.55 14.02
C LYS A 51 17.80 -2.52 14.39
N VAL A 52 18.08 -3.80 14.24
CA VAL A 52 17.16 -4.86 14.67
C VAL A 52 16.95 -4.77 16.17
N GLY A 53 15.68 -4.79 16.60
CA GLY A 53 15.29 -4.69 18.00
C GLY A 53 15.07 -3.25 18.51
N GLU A 54 15.28 -2.22 17.67
CA GLU A 54 14.95 -0.85 18.05
C GLU A 54 13.44 -0.61 18.02
N GLU A 55 12.96 0.11 19.03
CA GLU A 55 11.59 0.63 19.03
C GLU A 55 11.49 1.82 18.10
N VAL A 56 10.47 1.77 17.22
CA VAL A 56 10.22 2.80 16.23
C VAL A 56 8.74 3.12 16.16
N LEU A 57 8.43 4.36 15.75
CA LEU A 57 7.08 4.81 15.47
C LEU A 57 6.85 4.77 13.96
N ALA A 58 5.87 3.97 13.54
CA ALA A 58 5.54 3.76 12.14
C ALA A 58 4.23 4.50 11.78
N ARG A 59 4.28 5.46 10.85
CA ARG A 59 3.14 6.27 10.42
C ARG A 59 2.86 6.06 8.94
N VAL A 60 1.63 5.64 8.64
CA VAL A 60 1.17 5.43 7.26
C VAL A 60 0.59 6.73 6.70
N ASP A 61 0.78 6.97 5.41
CA ASP A 61 0.05 8.01 4.68
C ASP A 61 -1.44 7.61 4.53
N LEU A 62 -2.26 8.12 5.46
CA LEU A 62 -3.68 7.83 5.50
C LEU A 62 -4.47 8.44 4.33
N LEU A 63 -4.01 9.56 3.75
CA LEU A 63 -4.69 10.18 2.62
C LEU A 63 -4.53 9.31 1.37
N ARG A 64 -3.29 8.87 1.12
CA ARG A 64 -2.99 7.92 0.04
C ARG A 64 -3.74 6.61 0.24
N ARG A 65 -3.70 6.01 1.44
CA ARG A 65 -4.41 4.76 1.71
C ARG A 65 -5.91 4.88 1.40
N LYS A 66 -6.55 5.98 1.84
CA LYS A 66 -7.97 6.23 1.55
C LYS A 66 -8.24 6.37 0.05
N ALA A 67 -7.36 7.03 -0.69
CA ALA A 67 -7.49 7.16 -2.15
C ALA A 67 -7.41 5.80 -2.86
N ILE A 68 -6.40 4.99 -2.52
CA ILE A 68 -6.24 3.64 -3.08
C ILE A 68 -7.47 2.77 -2.77
N ALA A 69 -7.96 2.79 -1.53
CA ALA A 69 -9.15 2.04 -1.14
C ALA A 69 -10.40 2.46 -1.94
N ARG A 70 -10.59 3.76 -2.17
CA ARG A 70 -11.71 4.26 -3.00
C ARG A 70 -11.58 3.80 -4.45
N ASN A 71 -10.39 3.88 -5.05
CA ASN A 71 -10.16 3.46 -6.43
C ASN A 71 -10.46 1.96 -6.59
N HIS A 72 -10.00 1.13 -5.65
CA HIS A 72 -10.32 -0.30 -5.66
C HIS A 72 -11.83 -0.55 -5.62
N THR A 73 -12.56 0.11 -4.71
CA THR A 73 -14.02 0.00 -4.63
C THR A 73 -14.69 0.46 -5.93
N ALA A 74 -14.22 1.55 -6.53
CA ALA A 74 -14.74 2.07 -7.80
C ALA A 74 -14.55 1.06 -8.94
N THR A 75 -13.37 0.44 -9.04
CA THR A 75 -13.11 -0.60 -10.05
C THR A 75 -14.08 -1.79 -9.90
N HIS A 76 -14.35 -2.22 -8.66
CA HIS A 76 -15.33 -3.28 -8.41
C HIS A 76 -16.76 -2.87 -8.78
N LEU A 77 -17.18 -1.66 -8.42
CA LEU A 77 -18.52 -1.14 -8.75
C LEU A 77 -18.71 -0.97 -10.26
N LEU A 78 -17.72 -0.41 -10.96
CA LEU A 78 -17.75 -0.26 -12.42
C LEU A 78 -17.85 -1.63 -13.10
N HIS A 79 -17.06 -2.60 -12.65
CA HIS A 79 -17.11 -3.95 -13.19
C HIS A 79 -18.47 -4.61 -12.95
N ARG A 80 -19.09 -4.39 -11.78
CA ARG A 80 -20.44 -4.89 -11.51
C ARG A 80 -21.46 -4.27 -12.46
N ALA A 81 -21.45 -2.94 -12.61
CA ALA A 81 -22.33 -2.23 -13.52
C ALA A 81 -22.16 -2.68 -14.98
N LEU A 82 -20.93 -2.90 -15.44
CA LEU A 82 -20.65 -3.42 -16.78
C LEU A 82 -21.23 -4.82 -16.99
N ARG A 83 -21.16 -5.71 -15.98
CA ARG A 83 -21.80 -7.03 -16.07
C ARG A 83 -23.32 -6.95 -16.09
N ASP A 84 -23.90 -6.04 -15.32
CA ASP A 84 -25.35 -5.85 -15.23
C ASP A 84 -25.91 -5.26 -16.56
N VAL A 85 -25.14 -4.41 -17.26
CA VAL A 85 -25.55 -3.79 -18.54
C VAL A 85 -25.22 -4.64 -19.77
N LEU A 86 -24.01 -5.21 -19.84
CA LEU A 86 -23.53 -5.91 -21.04
C LEU A 86 -23.78 -7.43 -21.00
N GLY A 87 -24.04 -8.02 -19.83
CA GLY A 87 -24.27 -9.47 -19.67
C GLY A 87 -23.00 -10.28 -19.35
N GLY A 88 -23.19 -11.52 -18.87
CA GLY A 88 -22.18 -12.34 -18.18
C GLY A 88 -20.94 -12.82 -18.96
N HIS A 89 -20.73 -12.35 -20.19
CA HIS A 89 -19.58 -12.69 -21.04
C HIS A 89 -18.35 -11.78 -20.79
N VAL A 90 -18.48 -10.73 -19.96
CA VAL A 90 -17.35 -9.88 -19.56
C VAL A 90 -16.50 -10.60 -18.49
N LYS A 91 -15.31 -11.08 -18.88
CA LYS A 91 -14.27 -11.62 -17.98
C LYS A 91 -13.10 -10.64 -17.84
N GLN A 92 -12.69 -10.39 -16.60
CA GLN A 92 -11.57 -9.53 -16.24
C GLN A 92 -10.23 -10.10 -16.72
N SER A 93 -9.41 -9.27 -17.38
CA SER A 93 -8.06 -9.64 -17.84
C SER A 93 -6.91 -9.00 -17.03
N GLY A 94 -7.23 -8.28 -15.94
CA GLY A 94 -6.25 -7.66 -15.03
C GLY A 94 -6.76 -6.34 -14.48
N SER A 95 -6.34 -5.97 -13.27
CA SER A 95 -6.63 -4.67 -12.65
C SER A 95 -5.34 -4.15 -12.02
N ALA A 96 -4.86 -2.99 -12.47
CA ALA A 96 -3.68 -2.32 -11.93
C ALA A 96 -4.13 -1.03 -11.23
N VAL A 97 -4.53 -1.15 -9.96
CA VAL A 97 -5.12 -0.01 -9.24
C VAL A 97 -4.01 0.85 -8.67
N ASN A 98 -3.74 1.97 -9.31
CA ASN A 98 -2.73 2.92 -8.87
C ASN A 98 -3.34 4.24 -8.37
N ASN A 99 -2.49 5.12 -7.85
CA ASN A 99 -2.91 6.35 -7.18
C ASN A 99 -3.27 7.49 -8.17
N HIS A 100 -3.20 7.25 -9.49
CA HIS A 100 -3.51 8.24 -10.53
C HIS A 100 -4.49 7.71 -11.60
N HIS A 101 -4.62 6.41 -11.81
CA HIS A 101 -5.48 5.80 -12.85
C HIS A 101 -6.08 4.46 -12.34
N LEU A 102 -7.27 4.13 -12.88
CA LEU A 102 -8.02 2.88 -12.68
C LEU A 102 -7.30 1.66 -13.26
#